data_AF-A0A1C5ZVB0-F1
#
_entry.id   AF-A0A1C5ZVB0-F1
#
_cell.length_a   1.000
_cell.length_b   1.000
_cell.length_c   1.000
_cell.angle_alpha   90.00
_cell.angle_beta   90.00
_cell.angle_gamma   90.00
#
_symmetry.space_group_name_H-M   'P 1'
#
loop_
_entity.id
_entity.type
_entity.pdbx_description
1 polymer ?
#
loop_
_entity_poly.entity_id
_entity_poly.type
_entity_poly.pdbx_seq_one_letter_code
_entity_poly.pdbx_strand_id
1 'polypeptide(L)'
;MVALCSNICITKHLIWKEKREEIIKGWQSIPMNYRLNRNISYILPIIDLIKMKEKIQIAKMRAVLLYIMQSFPHGVEFIKLFKILYFAQQDHLLKYGKVLIEDSFKALKHGPVPTYIYKTLQIAERMQLEGNFDEFLINIKVHDKKVYTSATPNMDYISGSNRRCLDDAIAQYKDITSDMLHDSAWEEVMTYIPDAPQKNCITIIDIARAGKATKEMVDYIREKQIVKNALS
;
A
#
# COMPACT_ATOMS: atom_id res chain seq x y z
N MET A 1 -21.40 -17.29 -27.83
CA MET A 1 -20.11 -17.12 -27.13
C MET A 1 -20.21 -16.43 -25.76
N VAL A 2 -21.28 -15.68 -25.44
CA VAL A 2 -21.40 -14.98 -24.14
C VAL A 2 -21.79 -15.90 -22.96
N ALA A 3 -22.48 -17.03 -23.21
CA ALA A 3 -22.96 -17.92 -22.14
C ALA A 3 -21.88 -18.83 -21.50
N LEU A 4 -20.73 -19.04 -22.16
CA LEU A 4 -19.66 -19.92 -21.66
C LEU A 4 -18.76 -19.23 -20.61
N CYS A 5 -18.58 -17.90 -20.69
CA CYS A 5 -17.80 -17.15 -19.70
C CYS A 5 -18.49 -17.05 -18.33
N SER A 6 -19.83 -16.96 -18.32
CA SER A 6 -20.62 -16.87 -17.08
C SER A 6 -20.54 -18.15 -16.26
N ASN A 7 -20.64 -19.31 -16.92
CA ASN A 7 -20.64 -20.62 -16.25
C ASN A 7 -19.28 -20.98 -15.66
N ILE A 8 -18.17 -20.56 -16.28
CA ILE A 8 -16.80 -20.74 -15.74
C ILE A 8 -16.55 -19.88 -14.51
N CYS A 9 -17.10 -18.66 -14.47
CA CYS A 9 -16.97 -17.76 -13.32
C CYS A 9 -17.76 -18.27 -12.11
N ILE A 10 -18.97 -18.79 -12.35
CA ILE A 10 -19.84 -19.36 -11.31
C ILE A 10 -19.25 -20.67 -10.76
N THR A 11 -18.74 -21.57 -11.62
CA THR A 11 -18.09 -22.81 -11.16
C THR A 11 -16.81 -22.53 -10.36
N LYS A 12 -15.99 -21.56 -10.76
CA LYS A 12 -14.82 -21.14 -9.96
C LYS A 12 -15.22 -20.55 -8.61
N HIS A 13 -16.32 -19.81 -8.54
CA HIS A 13 -16.85 -19.25 -7.29
C HIS A 13 -17.40 -20.35 -6.35
N LEU A 14 -18.06 -21.37 -6.89
CA LEU A 14 -18.60 -22.50 -6.12
C LEU A 14 -17.49 -23.42 -5.58
N ILE A 15 -16.50 -23.75 -6.42
CA ILE A 15 -15.31 -24.53 -6.01
C ILE A 15 -14.54 -23.77 -4.91
N TRP A 16 -14.47 -22.44 -5.01
CA TRP A 16 -13.85 -21.60 -3.98
C TRP A 16 -14.64 -21.60 -2.67
N LYS A 17 -15.98 -21.65 -2.73
CA LYS A 17 -16.86 -21.71 -1.55
C LYS A 17 -16.75 -23.06 -0.83
N GLU A 18 -16.66 -24.17 -1.56
CA GLU A 18 -16.44 -25.49 -0.96
C GLU A 18 -15.05 -25.60 -0.32
N LYS A 19 -14.01 -25.12 -1.00
CA LYS A 19 -12.64 -25.12 -0.45
C LYS A 19 -12.50 -24.22 0.78
N ARG A 20 -13.28 -23.14 0.86
CA ARG A 20 -13.41 -22.28 2.04
C ARG A 20 -14.03 -23.03 3.23
N GLU A 21 -15.09 -23.80 2.99
CA GLU A 21 -15.73 -24.60 4.04
C GLU A 21 -14.83 -25.74 4.54
N GLU A 22 -14.04 -26.37 3.66
CA GLU A 22 -13.04 -27.38 4.04
C GLU A 22 -11.91 -26.80 4.91
N ILE A 23 -11.42 -25.60 4.57
CA ILE A 23 -10.44 -24.90 5.39
C ILE A 23 -11.06 -24.55 6.74
N ILE A 24 -12.27 -23.97 6.78
CA ILE A 24 -12.93 -23.63 8.05
C ILE A 24 -13.12 -24.88 8.92
N LYS A 25 -13.54 -26.01 8.34
CA LYS A 25 -13.71 -27.28 9.06
C LYS A 25 -12.39 -27.84 9.57
N GLY A 26 -11.33 -27.81 8.76
CA GLY A 26 -9.98 -28.25 9.16
C GLY A 26 -9.41 -27.44 10.33
N TRP A 27 -9.77 -26.16 10.45
CA TRP A 27 -9.37 -25.30 11.56
C TRP A 27 -10.26 -25.46 12.81
N GLN A 28 -11.53 -25.85 12.64
CA GLN A 28 -12.44 -26.16 13.74
C GLN A 28 -12.10 -27.49 14.44
N SER A 29 -11.41 -28.40 13.76
CA SER A 29 -10.93 -29.68 14.30
C SER A 29 -9.62 -29.62 15.10
N ILE A 30 -8.99 -28.44 15.23
CA ILE A 30 -7.76 -28.27 16.01
C ILE A 30 -8.10 -28.15 17.50
N PRO A 31 -7.49 -28.96 18.40
CA PRO A 31 -7.85 -28.99 19.82
C PRO A 31 -7.69 -27.63 20.51
N MET A 32 -8.63 -27.35 21.42
CA MET A 32 -8.91 -26.06 22.05
C MET A 32 -7.72 -25.43 22.81
N ASN A 33 -6.69 -26.21 23.14
CA ASN A 33 -5.48 -25.72 23.80
C ASN A 33 -4.56 -24.87 22.90
N TYR A 34 -4.75 -24.88 21.57
CA TYR A 34 -4.09 -23.95 20.63
C TYR A 34 -4.86 -22.64 20.40
N ARG A 35 -6.05 -22.47 21.00
CA ARG A 35 -6.90 -21.25 20.86
C ARG A 35 -6.55 -20.11 21.81
N LEU A 36 -5.44 -20.19 22.53
CA LEU A 36 -4.90 -19.04 23.28
C LEU A 36 -3.83 -18.34 22.44
N ASN A 37 -4.23 -17.70 21.34
CA ASN A 37 -3.36 -16.71 20.71
C ASN A 37 -4.19 -15.49 20.30
N ARG A 38 -3.90 -14.36 20.94
CA ARG A 38 -4.55 -13.03 20.79
C ARG A 38 -4.42 -12.44 19.36
N ASN A 39 -3.97 -13.21 18.38
CA ASN A 39 -3.63 -12.78 17.03
C ASN A 39 -4.77 -12.92 16.02
N ILE A 40 -5.76 -13.79 16.24
CA ILE A 40 -6.83 -14.05 15.24
C ILE A 40 -7.70 -12.80 15.00
N SER A 41 -7.99 -12.03 16.05
CA SER A 41 -8.80 -10.80 15.98
C SER A 41 -8.18 -9.71 15.09
N TYR A 42 -6.85 -9.60 15.08
CA TYR A 42 -6.14 -8.63 14.24
C TYR A 42 -5.89 -9.13 12.81
N ILE A 43 -5.77 -10.45 12.62
CA ILE A 43 -5.46 -11.05 11.31
C ILE A 43 -6.66 -11.03 10.36
N LEU A 44 -7.88 -11.26 10.85
CA LEU A 44 -9.07 -11.32 9.98
C LEU A 44 -9.36 -9.99 9.23
N PRO A 45 -9.40 -8.82 9.90
CA PRO A 45 -9.60 -7.53 9.21
C PRO A 45 -8.45 -7.17 8.27
N ILE A 46 -7.24 -7.66 8.56
CA ILE A 46 -6.05 -7.48 7.73
C ILE A 46 -6.14 -8.32 6.46
N ILE A 47 -6.53 -9.58 6.58
CA ILE A 47 -6.82 -10.44 5.42
C ILE A 47 -7.92 -9.81 4.57
N ASP A 48 -8.94 -9.21 5.17
CA ASP A 48 -10.02 -8.54 4.42
C ASP A 48 -9.52 -7.28 3.70
N LEU A 49 -8.67 -6.46 4.32
CA LEU A 49 -7.99 -5.34 3.65
C LEU A 49 -7.09 -5.80 2.49
N ILE A 50 -6.38 -6.92 2.66
CA ILE A 50 -5.56 -7.53 1.61
C ILE A 50 -6.44 -8.06 0.47
N LYS A 51 -7.60 -8.65 0.79
CA LYS A 51 -8.58 -9.19 -0.16
C LYS A 51 -9.38 -8.11 -0.91
N MET A 52 -9.49 -6.89 -0.39
CA MET A 52 -10.23 -5.81 -1.06
C MET A 52 -9.48 -5.20 -2.24
N LYS A 53 -8.16 -5.38 -2.30
CA LYS A 53 -7.33 -4.73 -3.31
C LYS A 53 -7.16 -5.62 -4.53
N GLU A 54 -7.38 -5.06 -5.71
CA GLU A 54 -7.21 -5.82 -6.96
C GLU A 54 -5.76 -6.29 -7.12
N LYS A 55 -5.59 -7.53 -7.62
CA LYS A 55 -4.27 -8.16 -7.81
C LYS A 55 -3.30 -7.27 -8.60
N ILE A 56 -3.80 -6.61 -9.65
CA ILE A 56 -3.02 -5.70 -10.49
C ILE A 56 -2.46 -4.52 -9.69
N GLN A 57 -3.24 -3.99 -8.73
CA GLN A 57 -2.83 -2.86 -7.91
C GLN A 57 -1.80 -3.28 -6.87
N ILE A 58 -1.97 -4.45 -6.25
CA ILE A 58 -0.99 -5.04 -5.32
C ILE A 58 0.34 -5.26 -6.04
N ALA A 59 0.31 -5.82 -7.25
CA ALA A 59 1.50 -6.01 -8.07
C ALA A 59 2.21 -4.68 -8.41
N LYS A 60 1.44 -3.64 -8.78
CA LYS A 60 2.00 -2.30 -9.01
C LYS A 60 2.64 -1.70 -7.76
N MET A 61 1.99 -1.83 -6.59
CA MET A 61 2.54 -1.34 -5.32
C MET A 61 3.85 -2.05 -4.98
N ARG A 62 3.91 -3.37 -5.16
CA ARG A 62 5.15 -4.13 -4.96
C ARG A 62 6.24 -3.66 -5.90
N ALA A 63 5.94 -3.51 -7.18
CA ALA A 63 6.91 -3.05 -8.17
C ALA A 63 7.48 -1.67 -7.81
N VAL A 64 6.62 -0.72 -7.43
CA VAL A 64 7.04 0.63 -7.01
C VAL A 64 7.88 0.59 -5.73
N LEU A 65 7.48 -0.21 -4.73
CA LEU A 65 8.25 -0.37 -3.50
C LEU A 65 9.66 -0.91 -3.79
N LEU A 66 9.74 -1.99 -4.57
CA LEU A 66 11.01 -2.62 -4.95
C LEU A 66 11.89 -1.66 -5.78
N TYR A 67 11.29 -0.82 -6.63
CA TYR A 67 12.03 0.18 -7.41
C TYR A 67 12.78 1.16 -6.51
N ILE A 68 12.10 1.71 -5.50
CA ILE A 68 12.74 2.60 -4.52
C ILE A 68 13.87 1.87 -3.79
N MET A 69 13.62 0.63 -3.37
CA MET A 69 14.56 -0.18 -2.61
C MET A 69 15.86 -0.50 -3.37
N GLN A 70 15.89 -0.46 -4.71
CA GLN A 70 17.13 -0.64 -5.47
C GLN A 70 18.20 0.40 -5.11
N SER A 71 17.79 1.58 -4.62
CA SER A 71 18.71 2.63 -4.18
C SER A 71 19.28 2.43 -2.77
N PHE A 72 18.88 1.35 -2.07
CA PHE A 72 19.21 1.07 -0.68
C PHE A 72 19.74 -0.37 -0.50
N PRO A 73 20.99 -0.66 -0.91
CA PRO A 73 21.55 -2.02 -0.88
C PRO A 73 21.70 -2.61 0.53
N HIS A 74 21.76 -1.76 1.55
CA HIS A 74 21.89 -2.17 2.96
C HIS A 74 20.56 -2.08 3.73
N GLY A 75 19.44 -2.10 3.00
CA GLY A 75 18.10 -1.95 3.56
C GLY A 75 17.73 -0.49 3.84
N VAL A 76 16.43 -0.27 4.04
CA VAL A 76 15.85 1.07 4.20
C VAL A 76 14.85 1.09 5.34
N GLU A 77 14.92 2.14 6.16
CA GLU A 77 13.96 2.36 7.25
C GLU A 77 12.57 2.68 6.70
N PHE A 78 11.54 2.23 7.41
CA PHE A 78 10.14 2.45 7.00
C PHE A 78 9.84 3.93 6.73
N ILE A 79 10.25 4.82 7.64
CA ILE A 79 9.95 6.25 7.54
C ILE A 79 10.55 6.82 6.25
N LYS A 80 11.83 6.51 5.98
CA LYS A 80 12.53 6.90 4.76
C LYS A 80 11.80 6.40 3.51
N LEU A 81 11.49 5.10 3.47
CA LEU A 81 10.84 4.46 2.33
C LEU A 81 9.46 5.07 2.03
N PHE A 82 8.66 5.28 3.08
CA PHE A 82 7.31 5.82 2.95
C PHE A 82 7.31 7.27 2.52
N LYS A 83 8.28 8.07 2.96
CA LYS A 83 8.40 9.46 2.54
C LYS A 83 8.79 9.58 1.07
N ILE A 84 9.78 8.81 0.60
CA ILE A 84 10.13 8.79 -0.83
C ILE A 84 8.91 8.40 -1.66
N LEU A 85 8.19 7.36 -1.25
CA LEU A 85 6.97 6.91 -1.92
C LEU A 85 5.87 7.99 -1.94
N TYR A 86 5.68 8.69 -0.82
CA TYR A 86 4.70 9.76 -0.69
C TYR A 86 5.02 10.95 -1.60
N PHE A 87 6.28 11.39 -1.65
CA PHE A 87 6.65 12.51 -2.51
C PHE A 87 6.65 12.14 -3.99
N ALA A 88 6.99 10.89 -4.35
CA ALA A 88 6.79 10.39 -5.71
C ALA A 88 5.30 10.36 -6.11
N GLN A 89 4.40 9.99 -5.19
CA GLN A 89 2.95 10.05 -5.38
C GLN A 89 2.48 11.50 -5.57
N GLN A 90 2.96 12.43 -4.76
CA GLN A 90 2.65 13.85 -4.85
C GLN A 90 3.08 14.43 -6.20
N ASP A 91 4.31 14.17 -6.61
CA ASP A 91 4.84 14.64 -7.88
C ASP A 91 4.10 14.05 -9.08
N HIS A 92 3.69 12.78 -8.99
CA HIS A 92 2.89 12.15 -10.06
C HIS A 92 1.47 12.73 -10.15
N LEU A 93 0.87 13.11 -9.01
CA LEU A 93 -0.40 13.84 -8.99
C LEU A 93 -0.25 15.24 -9.58
N LEU A 94 0.79 15.97 -9.20
CA LEU A 94 1.11 17.30 -9.70
C LEU A 94 1.30 17.30 -11.22
N LYS A 95 2.11 16.38 -11.75
CA LYS A 95 2.51 16.35 -13.17
C LYS A 95 1.46 15.72 -14.08
N TYR A 96 0.71 14.72 -13.59
CA TYR A 96 -0.12 13.87 -14.45
C TYR A 96 -1.57 13.71 -13.98
N GLY A 97 -1.94 14.29 -12.82
CA GLY A 97 -3.29 14.20 -12.26
C GLY A 97 -3.75 12.78 -11.98
N LYS A 98 -2.81 11.86 -11.74
CA LYS A 98 -3.06 10.43 -11.48
C LYS A 98 -2.24 9.96 -10.29
N VAL A 99 -2.76 8.98 -9.57
CA VAL A 99 -2.00 8.34 -8.48
C VAL A 99 -0.86 7.48 -9.05
N LEU A 100 0.28 7.49 -8.38
CA LEU A 100 1.40 6.58 -8.67
C LEU A 100 1.02 5.16 -8.24
N ILE A 101 0.53 4.99 -7.02
CA ILE A 101 -0.04 3.75 -6.49
C ILE A 101 -1.41 3.99 -5.88
N GLU A 102 -2.22 2.94 -5.87
CA GLU A 102 -3.56 2.94 -5.29
C GLU A 102 -3.52 2.64 -3.78
N ASP A 103 -2.58 3.23 -3.04
CA ASP A 103 -2.55 3.15 -1.56
C ASP A 103 -3.08 4.44 -0.96
N SER A 104 -3.77 4.33 0.18
CA SER A 104 -4.17 5.49 0.96
C SER A 104 -3.08 5.86 1.95
N PHE A 105 -2.86 7.16 2.15
CA PHE A 105 -1.87 7.66 3.10
C PHE A 105 -2.55 8.15 4.37
N LYS A 106 -1.88 7.91 5.51
CA LYS A 106 -2.29 8.43 6.81
C LYS A 106 -1.19 9.29 7.41
N ALA A 107 -1.56 10.37 8.07
CA ALA A 107 -0.64 11.16 8.87
C ALA A 107 -0.38 10.44 10.21
N LEU A 108 0.88 10.04 10.44
CA LEU A 108 1.37 9.52 11.72
C LEU A 108 2.56 10.36 12.20
N LYS A 109 2.92 10.22 13.48
CA LYS A 109 3.91 11.08 14.18
C LYS A 109 5.18 11.38 13.37
N HIS A 110 5.67 10.43 12.59
CA HIS A 110 6.92 10.55 11.84
C HIS A 110 6.74 10.81 10.35
N GLY A 111 5.52 10.99 9.85
CA GLY A 111 5.25 11.35 8.46
C GLY A 111 4.01 10.70 7.87
N PRO A 112 3.78 10.93 6.57
CA PRO A 112 2.75 10.21 5.83
C PRO A 112 3.13 8.73 5.69
N VAL A 113 2.17 7.85 5.94
CA VAL A 113 2.37 6.40 5.94
C VAL A 113 1.35 5.72 5.02
N PRO A 114 1.80 4.92 4.03
CA PRO A 114 0.89 4.16 3.16
C PRO A 114 0.19 3.06 3.98
N THR A 115 -1.10 2.87 3.76
CA THR A 115 -1.92 2.02 4.63
C THR A 115 -1.71 0.54 4.35
N TYR A 116 -1.79 0.11 3.10
CA TYR A 116 -1.62 -1.29 2.71
C TYR A 116 -0.17 -1.71 2.94
N ILE A 117 0.78 -0.98 2.34
CA ILE A 117 2.21 -1.33 2.38
C ILE A 117 2.73 -1.40 3.82
N TYR A 118 2.39 -0.43 4.67
CA TYR A 118 2.85 -0.44 6.05
C TYR A 118 2.31 -1.65 6.82
N LYS A 119 1.02 -1.97 6.66
CA LYS A 119 0.43 -3.16 7.29
C LYS A 119 1.11 -4.44 6.84
N THR A 120 1.35 -4.58 5.53
CA THR A 120 2.03 -5.76 4.97
C THR A 120 3.45 -5.92 5.53
N LEU A 121 4.20 -4.82 5.65
CA LEU A 121 5.54 -4.85 6.26
C LEU A 121 5.53 -5.13 7.76
N GLN A 122 4.54 -4.63 8.51
CA GLN A 122 4.38 -4.95 9.94
C GLN A 122 4.08 -6.43 10.18
N ILE A 123 3.31 -7.07 9.29
CA ILE A 123 3.05 -8.51 9.35
C ILE A 123 4.36 -9.26 9.15
N ALA A 124 5.14 -8.89 8.13
CA ALA A 124 6.45 -9.50 7.86
C ALA A 124 7.41 -9.37 9.05
N GLU A 125 7.42 -8.23 9.73
CA GLU A 125 8.25 -8.00 10.92
C GLU A 125 7.83 -8.89 12.11
N ARG A 126 6.52 -8.98 12.39
CA ARG A 126 6.01 -9.63 13.60
C ARG A 126 5.97 -11.15 13.52
N MET A 127 5.66 -11.68 12.34
CA MET A 127 5.38 -13.10 12.20
C MET A 127 6.61 -13.92 11.80
N GLN A 128 7.77 -13.29 11.54
CA GLN A 128 8.97 -13.96 11.02
C GLN A 128 8.61 -15.02 9.95
N LEU A 129 7.69 -14.67 9.04
CA LEU A 129 6.98 -15.67 8.23
C LEU A 129 7.96 -16.48 7.37
N GLU A 130 8.23 -17.71 7.79
CA GLU A 130 8.65 -18.79 6.91
C GLU A 130 7.41 -19.33 6.21
N GLY A 131 6.96 -18.68 5.13
CA GLY A 131 5.77 -19.12 4.40
C GLY A 131 5.17 -18.07 3.47
N ASN A 132 4.80 -18.54 2.27
CA ASN A 132 4.39 -17.78 1.09
C ASN A 132 2.93 -17.27 1.16
N PHE A 133 2.59 -16.47 2.18
CA PHE A 133 1.19 -16.04 2.40
C PHE A 133 0.77 -14.81 1.57
N ASP A 134 1.71 -14.02 1.07
CA ASP A 134 1.45 -12.86 0.21
C ASP A 134 2.52 -12.75 -0.88
N GLU A 135 2.12 -12.78 -2.15
CA GLU A 135 2.98 -12.54 -3.31
C GLU A 135 3.71 -11.18 -3.17
N PHE A 136 3.10 -10.23 -2.45
CA PHE A 136 3.69 -8.94 -2.09
C PHE A 136 4.99 -9.08 -1.28
N LEU A 137 5.15 -10.11 -0.46
CA LEU A 137 6.25 -10.25 0.51
C LEU A 137 7.37 -11.20 0.06
N ILE A 138 7.22 -11.88 -1.08
CA ILE A 138 8.25 -12.80 -1.60
C ILE A 138 9.60 -12.07 -1.69
N ASN A 139 10.66 -12.65 -1.11
CA ASN A 139 12.01 -12.09 -1.06
C ASN A 139 12.13 -10.71 -0.38
N ILE A 140 11.16 -10.31 0.44
CA ILE A 140 11.24 -9.15 1.33
C ILE A 140 11.45 -9.64 2.75
N LYS A 141 12.47 -9.11 3.43
CA LYS A 141 12.74 -9.35 4.85
C LYS A 141 12.59 -8.05 5.62
N VAL A 142 12.07 -8.13 6.83
CA VAL A 142 11.92 -6.97 7.71
C VAL A 142 12.53 -7.29 9.06
N HIS A 143 13.44 -6.43 9.52
CA HIS A 143 14.09 -6.52 10.83
C HIS A 143 14.47 -5.12 11.29
N ASP A 144 14.31 -4.82 12.58
CA ASP A 144 14.60 -3.51 13.19
C ASP A 144 13.99 -2.32 12.42
N LYS A 145 12.72 -2.43 11.99
CA LYS A 145 12.02 -1.40 11.18
C LYS A 145 12.71 -1.05 9.86
N LYS A 146 13.63 -1.90 9.40
CA LYS A 146 14.28 -1.82 8.08
C LYS A 146 13.76 -2.92 7.17
N VAL A 147 13.53 -2.56 5.92
CA VAL A 147 13.16 -3.48 4.85
C VAL A 147 14.39 -3.82 4.04
N TYR A 148 14.60 -5.11 3.79
CA TYR A 148 15.65 -5.67 2.96
C TYR A 148 15.01 -6.51 1.85
N THR A 149 15.62 -6.54 0.68
CA THR A 149 15.15 -7.41 -0.40
C THR A 149 16.27 -7.82 -1.34
N SER A 150 16.14 -9.01 -1.90
CA SER A 150 16.93 -9.46 -3.06
C SER A 150 16.10 -9.47 -4.35
N ALA A 151 14.82 -9.07 -4.29
CA ALA A 151 13.96 -9.00 -5.46
C ALA A 151 14.23 -7.75 -6.29
N THR A 152 14.01 -7.87 -7.59
CA THR A 152 13.99 -6.74 -8.53
C THR A 152 12.54 -6.32 -8.82
N PRO A 153 12.29 -5.03 -9.06
CA PRO A 153 10.96 -4.56 -9.45
C PRO A 153 10.52 -5.17 -10.77
N ASN A 154 9.24 -5.53 -10.88
CA ASN A 154 8.65 -5.86 -12.17
C ASN A 154 8.37 -4.56 -12.94
N MET A 155 9.18 -4.30 -13.96
CA MET A 155 9.13 -3.06 -14.73
C MET A 155 7.89 -2.94 -15.61
N ASP A 156 7.14 -4.02 -15.86
CA ASP A 156 5.87 -3.98 -16.62
C ASP A 156 4.81 -3.11 -15.92
N TYR A 157 4.92 -2.95 -14.60
CA TYR A 157 4.03 -2.10 -13.80
C TYR A 157 4.53 -0.66 -13.64
N ILE A 158 5.71 -0.32 -14.17
CA ILE A 158 6.37 0.97 -14.00
C ILE A 158 6.48 1.68 -15.36
N SER A 159 5.52 2.57 -15.62
CA SER A 159 5.55 3.43 -16.81
C SER A 159 6.73 4.43 -16.77
N GLY A 160 7.03 5.05 -17.91
CA GLY A 160 8.02 6.13 -17.97
C GLY A 160 7.67 7.34 -17.10
N SER A 161 6.38 7.65 -16.91
CA SER A 161 5.93 8.71 -16.00
C SER A 161 6.16 8.35 -14.54
N ASN A 162 5.87 7.10 -14.16
CA ASN A 162 6.14 6.59 -12.81
C ASN A 162 7.64 6.68 -12.52
N ARG A 163 8.48 6.23 -13.47
CA ARG A 163 9.93 6.22 -13.32
C ARG A 163 10.50 7.60 -13.05
N ARG A 164 10.10 8.62 -13.83
CA ARG A 164 10.56 10.00 -13.62
C ARG A 164 10.24 10.51 -12.21
N CYS A 165 9.01 10.35 -11.74
CA CYS A 165 8.64 10.79 -10.38
C CYS A 165 9.38 10.00 -9.29
N LEU A 166 9.64 8.72 -9.51
CA LEU A 166 10.41 7.89 -8.58
C LEU A 166 11.88 8.30 -8.53
N ASP A 167 12.50 8.50 -9.69
CA ASP A 167 13.89 8.94 -9.81
C ASP A 167 14.08 10.32 -9.18
N ASP A 168 13.18 11.27 -9.47
CA ASP A 168 13.18 12.62 -8.88
C ASP A 168 13.09 12.54 -7.34
N ALA A 169 12.14 11.76 -6.81
CA ALA A 169 11.96 11.60 -5.37
C ALA A 169 13.15 10.89 -4.70
N ILE A 170 13.73 9.88 -5.33
CA ILE A 170 14.92 9.21 -4.82
C ILE A 170 16.10 10.19 -4.78
N ALA A 171 16.36 10.89 -5.88
CA ALA A 171 17.45 11.85 -5.98
C ALA A 171 17.34 12.96 -4.93
N GLN A 172 16.12 13.42 -4.65
CA GLN A 172 15.89 14.50 -3.70
C GLN A 172 15.92 14.04 -2.24
N TYR A 173 15.38 12.87 -1.90
CA TYR A 173 15.07 12.50 -0.51
C TYR A 173 15.88 11.32 0.05
N LYS A 174 16.66 10.63 -0.78
CA LYS A 174 17.47 9.47 -0.35
C LYS A 174 18.42 9.83 0.79
N ASP A 175 19.12 10.95 0.71
CA ASP A 175 20.20 11.31 1.64
C ASP A 175 19.76 12.28 2.76
N ILE A 176 18.52 12.78 2.73
CA ILE A 176 17.99 13.73 3.73
C ILE A 176 17.59 13.02 5.03
N THR A 177 17.92 13.53 6.21
CA THR A 177 17.44 12.91 7.47
C THR A 177 15.91 12.93 7.55
N SER A 178 15.34 11.76 7.83
CA SER A 178 13.90 11.54 7.65
C SER A 178 13.03 12.42 8.57
N ASP A 179 13.54 12.89 9.70
CA ASP A 179 12.77 13.67 10.68
C ASP A 179 12.34 15.06 10.18
N MET A 180 12.93 15.57 9.10
CA MET A 180 12.67 16.93 8.61
C MET A 180 11.66 17.00 7.45
N LEU A 181 11.17 15.86 6.97
CA LEU A 181 10.49 15.80 5.68
C LEU A 181 8.98 15.60 5.83
N HIS A 182 8.26 16.70 6.06
CA HIS A 182 6.80 16.75 6.13
C HIS A 182 6.29 17.85 5.20
N ASP A 183 5.04 17.77 4.76
CA ASP A 183 4.41 18.78 3.92
C ASP A 183 3.12 19.30 4.55
N SER A 184 2.52 20.31 3.92
CA SER A 184 1.32 20.97 4.45
C SER A 184 0.13 20.03 4.61
N ALA A 185 0.01 18.99 3.78
CA ALA A 185 -1.08 18.03 3.88
C ALA A 185 -0.93 17.14 5.13
N TRP A 186 0.28 16.72 5.48
CA TRP A 186 0.54 16.03 6.73
C TRP A 186 0.33 16.96 7.94
N GLU A 187 0.82 18.19 7.88
CA GLU A 187 0.73 19.18 8.97
C GLU A 187 -0.72 19.52 9.30
N GLU A 188 -1.54 19.77 8.28
CA GLU A 188 -2.97 20.05 8.45
C GLU A 188 -3.67 18.91 9.18
N VAL A 189 -3.46 17.67 8.75
CA VAL A 189 -4.05 16.49 9.41
C VAL A 189 -3.59 16.40 10.86
N MET A 190 -2.31 16.67 11.12
CA MET A 190 -1.74 16.61 12.47
C MET A 190 -2.37 17.59 13.46
N THR A 191 -2.91 18.73 13.00
CA THR A 191 -3.52 19.73 13.88
C THR A 191 -4.74 19.22 14.66
N TYR A 192 -5.50 18.29 14.08
CA TYR A 192 -6.75 17.79 14.67
C TYR A 192 -6.70 16.30 15.09
N ILE A 193 -5.53 15.64 14.99
CA ILE A 193 -5.35 14.28 15.53
C ILE A 193 -5.66 14.18 17.04
N PRO A 194 -5.30 15.15 17.90
CA PRO A 194 -5.62 15.06 19.32
C PRO A 194 -7.11 14.92 19.61
N ASP A 195 -7.96 15.60 18.82
CA ASP A 195 -9.40 15.62 19.00
C ASP A 195 -10.13 14.53 18.20
N ALA A 196 -9.56 14.11 17.07
CA ALA A 196 -10.14 13.10 16.19
C ALA A 196 -9.07 12.13 15.62
N PRO A 197 -8.49 11.23 16.44
CA PRO A 197 -7.43 10.31 16.01
C PRO A 197 -7.78 9.43 14.80
N GLN A 198 -9.08 9.14 14.62
CA GLN A 198 -9.62 8.37 13.51
C GLN A 198 -9.63 9.12 12.18
N LYS A 199 -9.49 10.45 12.18
CA LYS A 199 -9.49 11.29 10.98
C LYS A 199 -8.08 11.49 10.39
N ASN A 200 -7.18 10.55 10.59
CA ASN A 200 -5.79 10.68 10.18
C ASN A 200 -5.50 10.40 8.69
N CYS A 201 -6.48 10.41 7.81
CA CYS A 201 -6.29 10.14 6.38
C CYS A 201 -5.88 11.41 5.63
N ILE A 202 -4.90 11.30 4.73
CA ILE A 202 -4.50 12.37 3.82
C ILE A 202 -5.17 12.10 2.47
N THR A 203 -6.04 13.00 1.99
CA THR A 203 -6.76 12.75 0.73
C THR A 203 -5.84 12.98 -0.47
N ILE A 204 -6.18 12.38 -1.62
CA ILE A 204 -5.44 12.58 -2.89
C ILE A 204 -5.40 14.07 -3.26
N ILE A 205 -6.47 14.81 -2.96
CA ILE A 205 -6.56 16.25 -3.21
C ILE A 205 -5.60 17.02 -2.31
N ASP A 206 -5.50 16.65 -1.03
CA ASP A 206 -4.58 17.32 -0.09
C ASP A 206 -3.13 17.08 -0.49
N ILE A 207 -2.79 15.84 -0.88
CA ILE A 207 -1.45 15.52 -1.40
C ILE A 207 -1.12 16.37 -2.62
N ALA A 208 -2.05 16.48 -3.58
CA ALA A 208 -1.85 17.29 -4.79
C ALA A 208 -1.67 18.79 -4.46
N ARG A 209 -2.49 19.34 -3.55
CA ARG A 209 -2.37 20.73 -3.09
C ARG A 209 -1.05 21.00 -2.40
N ALA A 210 -0.58 20.10 -1.54
CA ALA A 210 0.72 20.22 -0.89
C ALA A 210 1.88 20.17 -1.90
N GLY A 211 1.70 19.44 -3.00
CA GLY A 211 2.59 19.46 -4.16
C GLY A 211 2.50 20.72 -5.01
N LYS A 212 1.71 21.72 -4.59
CA LYS A 212 1.46 22.98 -5.31
C LYS A 212 0.77 22.78 -6.67
N ALA A 213 -0.10 21.77 -6.78
CA ALA A 213 -0.93 21.59 -7.96
C ALA A 213 -1.84 22.82 -8.19
N THR A 214 -1.95 23.23 -9.45
CA THR A 214 -2.82 24.36 -9.81
C THR A 214 -4.28 24.01 -9.53
N LYS A 215 -5.14 25.02 -9.46
CA LYS A 215 -6.58 24.82 -9.27
C LYS A 215 -7.16 23.91 -10.36
N GLU A 216 -6.75 24.09 -11.60
CA GLU A 216 -7.17 23.30 -12.76
C GLU A 216 -6.75 21.83 -12.60
N MET A 217 -5.52 21.58 -12.15
CA MET A 217 -5.05 20.20 -11.90
C MET A 217 -5.83 19.55 -10.74
N VAL A 218 -6.07 20.29 -9.66
CA VAL A 218 -6.88 19.81 -8.53
C VAL A 218 -8.31 19.49 -8.96
N ASP A 219 -8.93 20.35 -9.77
CA ASP A 219 -10.28 20.14 -10.30
C ASP A 219 -10.32 18.91 -11.22
N TYR A 220 -9.33 18.75 -12.10
CA TYR A 220 -9.18 17.55 -12.94
C TYR A 220 -9.05 16.26 -12.11
N ILE A 221 -8.22 16.25 -11.08
CA ILE A 221 -8.06 15.09 -10.17
C ILE A 221 -9.41 14.78 -9.50
N ARG A 222 -10.13 15.80 -9.04
CA ARG A 222 -11.44 15.63 -8.38
C ARG A 222 -12.47 15.00 -9.31
N GLU A 223 -12.57 15.47 -10.54
CA GLU A 223 -13.46 14.90 -11.56
C GLU A 223 -13.14 13.42 -11.81
N LYS A 224 -11.86 13.07 -11.95
CA LYS A 224 -11.43 11.67 -12.12
C LYS A 224 -11.78 10.79 -10.92
N GLN A 225 -11.68 11.32 -9.70
CA GLN A 225 -12.08 10.60 -8.48
C GLN A 225 -13.59 10.34 -8.44
N ILE A 226 -14.42 11.32 -8.80
CA ILE A 226 -15.88 11.17 -8.86
C ILE A 226 -16.26 10.07 -9.85
N VAL A 227 -15.68 10.09 -11.05
CA VAL A 227 -15.95 9.07 -12.08
C VAL A 227 -15.51 7.69 -11.59
N LYS A 228 -14.32 7.56 -10.99
CA LYS A 228 -13.84 6.28 -10.47
C LYS A 228 -14.76 5.72 -9.39
N ASN A 229 -15.18 6.56 -8.43
CA ASN A 229 -16.07 6.16 -7.35
C ASN A 229 -17.47 5.77 -7.84
N ALA A 230 -17.95 6.37 -8.93
CA ALA A 230 -19.22 5.99 -9.54
C ALA A 230 -19.16 4.64 -10.28
N LEU A 231 -17.97 4.16 -10.62
CA LEU A 231 -17.73 2.91 -11.34
C LEU A 231 -17.26 1.75 -10.44
N SER A 232 -17.01 2.02 -9.15
CA SER A 232 -16.52 1.05 -8.16
C SER A 232 -17.68 0.41 -7.40
#